data_AF-A0A959FA99-F1
#
_entry.id   AF-A0A959FA99-F1
#
_cell.length_a   1.000
_cell.length_b   1.000
_cell.length_c   1.000
_cell.angle_alpha   90.00
_cell.angle_beta   90.00
_cell.angle_gamma   90.00
#
_symmetry.space_group_name_H-M   'P 1'
#
loop_
_entity.id
_entity.type
_entity.pdbx_description
1 polymer ?
#
loop_
_entity_poly.entity_id
_entity_poly.type
_entity_poly.pdbx_seq_one_letter_code
_entity_poly.pdbx_strand_id
1 'polypeptide(L)'
;MRKYLLLINAVLLVCSLKGQTSPPKLGLALSGGGAKGLAHIGVLKVLEENGIYPDLVTGTSMGSIVGGLYSIGYSPDELNEFAVNLNWDDYFNDSYPRAFLPVEEKVRADRYQLTFAIENGKLKIPRGLIQGKKIQTLLAGLTVPAHGLPDFDTFCLPFRCV
;
A
#
# COMPACT_ATOMS: atom_id res chain seq x y z
N MET A 1 5.92 33.38 -53.88
CA MET A 1 6.33 33.34 -52.46
C MET A 1 5.14 33.31 -51.48
N ARG A 2 4.17 34.23 -51.59
CA ARG A 2 3.01 34.32 -50.66
C ARG A 2 2.09 33.09 -50.58
N LYS A 3 1.92 32.33 -51.69
CA LYS A 3 1.13 31.08 -51.72
C LYS A 3 1.78 29.92 -50.92
N TYR A 4 3.12 29.82 -50.95
CA TYR A 4 3.86 28.83 -50.15
C TYR A 4 3.85 29.17 -48.66
N LEU A 5 3.87 30.46 -48.32
CA LEU A 5 3.79 30.93 -46.93
C LEU A 5 2.44 30.58 -46.28
N LEU A 6 1.34 30.63 -47.05
CA LEU A 6 0.01 30.22 -46.58
C LEU A 6 -0.09 28.70 -46.37
N LEU A 7 0.51 27.91 -47.28
CA LEU A 7 0.59 26.46 -47.15
C LEU A 7 1.42 26.03 -45.94
N ILE A 8 2.55 26.68 -45.66
CA ILE A 8 3.40 26.39 -44.50
C ILE A 8 2.67 26.73 -43.19
N ASN A 9 1.99 27.87 -43.13
CA ASN A 9 1.18 28.23 -41.96
C ASN A 9 -0.01 27.28 -41.74
N ALA A 10 -0.65 26.81 -42.82
CA ALA A 10 -1.73 25.83 -42.74
C ALA A 10 -1.24 24.46 -42.24
N VAL A 11 -0.06 24.01 -42.69
CA VAL A 11 0.57 22.76 -42.23
C VAL A 11 0.99 22.86 -40.76
N LEU A 12 1.57 23.98 -40.35
CA LEU A 12 1.93 24.22 -38.94
C LEU A 12 0.70 24.24 -38.02
N LEU A 13 -0.43 24.79 -38.48
CA LEU A 13 -1.69 24.80 -37.75
C LEU A 13 -2.26 23.38 -37.57
N VAL A 14 -2.21 22.55 -38.61
CA VAL A 14 -2.65 21.14 -38.56
C VAL A 14 -1.74 20.29 -37.66
N CYS A 15 -0.44 20.59 -37.61
CA CYS A 15 0.49 19.94 -36.69
C CYS A 15 0.25 20.34 -35.22
N SER A 16 -0.15 21.58 -34.94
CA SER A 16 -0.50 22.03 -33.57
C SER A 16 -1.83 21.48 -33.05
N LEU A 17 -2.75 21.09 -33.94
CA LEU A 17 -4.05 20.51 -33.57
C LEU A 17 -4.01 19.02 -33.24
N LYS A 18 -2.84 18.37 -33.35
CA LYS A 18 -2.63 17.02 -32.79
C LYS A 18 -2.47 17.12 -31.27
N GLY A 19 -3.54 17.58 -30.61
CA GLY A 19 -3.71 17.46 -29.17
C GLY A 19 -3.64 15.99 -28.76
N GLN A 20 -2.95 15.75 -27.65
CA GLN A 20 -2.67 14.47 -27.02
C GLN A 20 -3.80 13.44 -27.22
N THR A 21 -3.53 12.38 -27.98
CA THR A 21 -4.51 11.40 -28.48
C THR A 21 -4.77 10.24 -27.52
N SER A 22 -4.45 10.39 -26.23
CA SER A 22 -4.64 9.35 -25.21
C SER A 22 -5.65 9.84 -24.18
N PRO A 23 -6.59 9.00 -23.71
CA PRO A 23 -7.39 9.36 -22.54
C PRO A 23 -6.46 9.72 -21.37
N PRO A 24 -6.86 10.67 -20.50
CA PRO A 24 -6.06 11.04 -19.35
C PRO A 24 -5.90 9.84 -18.43
N LYS A 25 -4.69 9.64 -17.89
CA LYS A 25 -4.46 8.60 -16.88
C LYS A 25 -4.97 9.05 -15.52
N LEU A 26 -5.63 8.15 -14.79
CA LEU A 26 -6.15 8.37 -13.44
C LEU A 26 -5.22 7.77 -12.39
N GLY A 27 -4.60 8.62 -11.56
CA GLY A 27 -3.86 8.19 -10.37
C GLY A 27 -4.74 8.25 -9.12
N LEU A 28 -4.74 7.19 -8.31
CA LEU A 28 -5.41 7.12 -7.01
C LEU A 28 -4.40 7.21 -5.87
N ALA A 29 -4.54 8.23 -5.01
CA ALA A 29 -3.68 8.44 -3.85
C ALA A 29 -4.44 8.18 -2.53
N LEU A 30 -3.99 7.18 -1.78
CA LEU A 30 -4.61 6.73 -0.54
C LEU A 30 -3.78 7.17 0.67
N SER A 31 -4.30 8.12 1.44
CA SER A 31 -3.62 8.64 2.63
C SER A 31 -3.47 7.59 3.74
N GLY A 32 -2.51 7.82 4.65
CA GLY A 32 -2.43 7.09 5.91
C GLY A 32 -3.53 7.50 6.90
N GLY A 33 -3.75 6.70 7.94
CA GLY A 33 -4.76 7.01 8.95
C GLY A 33 -5.08 5.90 9.96
N GLY A 34 -4.23 4.89 10.10
CA GLY A 34 -4.50 3.72 10.96
C GLY A 34 -5.84 3.07 10.59
N ALA A 35 -6.69 2.80 11.60
CA ALA A 35 -8.01 2.21 11.40
C ALA A 35 -8.91 2.99 10.43
N LYS A 36 -8.81 4.32 10.38
CA LYS A 36 -9.60 5.14 9.43
C LYS A 36 -9.24 4.89 7.98
N GLY A 37 -8.04 4.37 7.71
CA GLY A 37 -7.60 4.01 6.36
C GLY A 37 -8.41 2.87 5.73
N LEU A 38 -9.16 2.09 6.53
CA LEU A 38 -10.08 1.08 6.01
C LEU A 38 -11.22 1.68 5.19
N ALA A 39 -11.53 2.98 5.38
CA ALA A 39 -12.51 3.69 4.56
C ALA A 39 -12.14 3.71 3.06
N HIS A 40 -10.86 3.57 2.73
CA HIS A 40 -10.41 3.48 1.34
C HIS A 40 -11.01 2.28 0.59
N ILE A 41 -11.36 1.19 1.31
CA ILE A 41 -12.05 0.03 0.72
C ILE A 41 -13.42 0.44 0.17
N GLY A 42 -14.17 1.24 0.92
CA GLY A 42 -15.46 1.78 0.47
C GLY A 42 -15.32 2.73 -0.72
N VAL A 43 -14.24 3.53 -0.75
CA VAL A 43 -13.94 4.40 -1.90
C VAL A 43 -13.67 3.55 -3.15
N LEU A 44 -12.82 2.53 -3.05
CA LEU A 44 -12.53 1.61 -4.16
C LEU A 44 -13.82 0.96 -4.69
N LYS A 45 -14.68 0.48 -3.79
CA LYS A 45 -15.96 -0.13 -4.15
C LYS A 45 -16.84 0.82 -4.98
N VAL A 46 -17.03 2.05 -4.50
CA VAL A 46 -17.85 3.04 -5.22
C VAL A 46 -17.23 3.43 -6.56
N LEU A 47 -15.91 3.51 -6.66
CA LEU A 47 -15.23 3.77 -7.93
C LEU A 47 -15.52 2.66 -8.96
N GLU A 48 -15.37 1.39 -8.58
CA GLU A 48 -15.66 0.25 -9.47
C GLU A 48 -17.13 0.17 -9.88
N GLU A 49 -18.06 0.39 -8.94
CA GLU A 49 -19.50 0.42 -9.21
C GLU A 49 -19.89 1.49 -10.24
N ASN A 50 -19.10 2.56 -10.35
CA ASN A 50 -19.28 3.64 -11.32
C ASN A 50 -18.41 3.47 -12.59
N GLY A 51 -17.73 2.34 -12.74
CA GLY A 51 -16.86 2.05 -13.88
C GLY A 51 -15.58 2.89 -13.92
N ILE A 52 -15.15 3.44 -12.78
CA ILE A 52 -13.94 4.26 -12.66
C ILE A 52 -12.83 3.38 -12.11
N TYR A 53 -11.82 3.09 -12.94
CA TYR A 53 -10.66 2.28 -12.57
C TYR A 53 -9.39 3.12 -12.66
N PRO A 54 -8.54 3.15 -11.61
CA PRO A 54 -7.29 3.89 -11.66
C PRO A 54 -6.25 3.17 -12.54
N ASP A 55 -5.38 3.95 -13.18
CA ASP A 55 -4.22 3.47 -13.93
C ASP A 55 -2.96 3.31 -13.05
N LEU A 56 -2.98 3.90 -11.85
CA LEU A 56 -1.87 3.91 -10.89
C LEU A 56 -2.43 4.09 -9.48
N VAL A 57 -1.91 3.33 -8.52
CA VAL A 57 -2.27 3.47 -7.11
C VAL A 57 -1.04 3.84 -6.29
N THR A 58 -1.20 4.76 -5.35
CA THR A 58 -0.19 5.04 -4.33
C THR A 58 -0.82 5.17 -2.96
N GLY A 59 -0.07 4.86 -1.91
CA GLY A 59 -0.55 5.14 -0.56
C GLY A 59 0.51 5.14 0.53
N THR A 60 0.09 5.57 1.72
CA THR A 60 0.92 5.65 2.94
C THR A 60 0.31 4.83 4.08
N SER A 61 1.11 4.06 4.82
CA SER A 61 0.63 3.25 5.97
C SER A 61 -0.57 2.37 5.60
N MET A 62 -1.73 2.52 6.24
CA MET A 62 -2.94 1.76 5.90
C MET A 62 -3.41 1.99 4.45
N GLY A 63 -3.18 3.18 3.89
CA GLY A 63 -3.43 3.44 2.47
C GLY A 63 -2.52 2.60 1.55
N SER A 64 -1.27 2.34 1.96
CA SER A 64 -0.38 1.42 1.24
C SER A 64 -0.84 -0.02 1.35
N ILE A 65 -1.38 -0.44 2.51
CA ILE A 65 -1.88 -1.80 2.72
C ILE A 65 -3.09 -2.03 1.81
N VAL A 66 -4.11 -1.18 1.90
CA VAL A 66 -5.32 -1.30 1.07
C VAL A 66 -4.98 -1.15 -0.42
N GLY A 67 -4.24 -0.10 -0.78
CA GLY A 67 -3.87 0.15 -2.17
C GLY A 67 -2.95 -0.90 -2.77
N GLY A 68 -2.01 -1.44 -1.99
CA GLY A 68 -1.10 -2.48 -2.43
C GLY A 68 -1.80 -3.80 -2.67
N LEU A 69 -2.69 -4.21 -1.76
CA LEU A 69 -3.50 -5.42 -1.93
C LEU A 69 -4.44 -5.28 -3.14
N TYR A 70 -5.10 -4.13 -3.28
CA TYR A 70 -5.92 -3.84 -4.46
C TYR A 70 -5.09 -3.94 -5.76
N SER A 71 -3.87 -3.40 -5.75
CA SER A 71 -2.98 -3.39 -6.92
C SER A 71 -2.51 -4.78 -7.36
N ILE A 72 -2.48 -5.76 -6.45
CA ILE A 72 -2.12 -7.15 -6.76
C ILE A 72 -3.34 -8.03 -7.09
N GLY A 73 -4.53 -7.42 -7.22
CA GLY A 73 -5.72 -8.06 -7.78
C GLY A 73 -6.82 -8.39 -6.78
N TYR A 74 -6.72 -7.97 -5.51
CA TYR A 74 -7.82 -8.13 -4.56
C TYR A 74 -8.97 -7.18 -4.90
N SER A 75 -10.19 -7.71 -4.94
CA SER A 75 -11.42 -6.93 -5.11
C SER A 75 -11.77 -6.14 -3.83
N PRO A 76 -12.54 -5.04 -3.93
CA PRO A 76 -13.00 -4.30 -2.75
C PRO A 76 -13.81 -5.17 -1.77
N ASP A 77 -14.55 -6.16 -2.26
CA ASP A 77 -15.33 -7.07 -1.42
C ASP A 77 -14.43 -8.05 -0.64
N GLU A 78 -13.39 -8.62 -1.27
CA GLU A 78 -12.39 -9.44 -0.57
C GLU A 78 -11.64 -8.61 0.49
N LEU A 79 -11.23 -7.39 0.15
CA LEU A 79 -10.58 -6.47 1.09
C LEU A 79 -11.49 -6.16 2.29
N ASN A 80 -12.78 -5.97 2.04
CA ASN A 80 -13.77 -5.74 3.10
C ASN A 80 -13.95 -6.99 3.98
N GLU A 81 -13.99 -8.19 3.38
CA GLU A 81 -14.08 -9.44 4.13
C GLU A 81 -12.89 -9.60 5.08
N PHE A 82 -11.66 -9.37 4.60
CA PHE A 82 -10.49 -9.38 5.48
C PHE A 82 -10.61 -8.32 6.58
N ALA A 83 -10.96 -7.10 6.21
CA ALA A 83 -11.00 -5.98 7.15
C ALA A 83 -12.00 -6.18 8.31
N VAL A 84 -13.14 -6.82 8.03
CA VAL A 84 -14.19 -7.07 9.05
C VAL A 84 -13.88 -8.30 9.90
N ASN A 85 -13.26 -9.34 9.33
CA ASN A 85 -13.00 -10.60 10.04
C ASN A 85 -11.67 -10.63 10.79
N LEU A 86 -10.78 -9.66 10.56
CA LEU A 86 -9.51 -9.54 11.26
C LEU A 86 -9.71 -9.07 12.71
N ASN A 87 -9.14 -9.81 13.66
CA ASN A 87 -9.00 -9.34 15.04
C ASN A 87 -7.85 -8.33 15.14
N TRP A 88 -8.14 -7.07 14.81
CA TRP A 88 -7.16 -5.99 14.79
C TRP A 88 -6.41 -5.83 16.12
N ASP A 89 -7.08 -6.03 17.26
CA ASP A 89 -6.45 -5.92 18.58
C ASP A 89 -5.35 -6.97 18.79
N ASP A 90 -5.55 -8.19 18.27
CA ASP A 90 -4.53 -9.23 18.33
C ASP A 90 -3.34 -8.94 17.41
N TYR A 91 -3.61 -8.48 16.18
CA TYR A 91 -2.55 -8.21 15.20
C TYR A 91 -1.71 -6.97 15.54
N PHE A 92 -2.31 -5.94 16.13
CA PHE A 92 -1.58 -4.77 16.65
C PHE A 92 -0.95 -5.03 18.03
N ASN A 93 -1.01 -6.26 18.54
CA ASN A 93 -0.36 -6.64 19.80
C ASN A 93 0.70 -7.72 19.57
N ASP A 94 1.97 -7.39 19.78
CA ASP A 94 3.09 -8.35 19.66
C ASP A 94 3.22 -9.33 20.82
N SER A 95 2.32 -9.29 21.80
CA SER A 95 2.29 -10.25 22.88
C SER A 95 1.96 -11.63 22.30
N TYR A 96 2.97 -12.48 22.21
CA TYR A 96 2.76 -13.91 21.99
C TYR A 96 2.27 -14.53 23.30
N PRO A 97 1.26 -15.43 23.27
CA PRO A 97 0.80 -16.08 24.48
C PRO A 97 1.98 -16.79 25.15
N ARG A 98 2.18 -16.54 26.45
CA ARG A 98 3.34 -17.03 27.21
C ARG A 98 3.62 -18.51 26.98
N ALA A 99 2.59 -19.34 26.78
CA ALA A 99 2.71 -20.77 26.52
C ALA A 99 3.65 -21.12 25.33
N PHE A 100 3.61 -20.32 24.26
CA PHE A 100 4.34 -20.55 23.01
C PHE A 100 5.75 -19.95 22.98
N LEU A 101 6.14 -19.21 24.02
CA LEU A 101 7.50 -18.67 24.10
C LEU A 101 8.49 -19.78 24.52
N PRO A 102 9.71 -19.80 23.96
CA PRO A 102 10.84 -20.55 24.52
C PRO A 102 11.03 -20.25 26.01
N VAL A 103 11.54 -21.21 26.78
CA VAL A 103 11.67 -21.07 28.25
C VAL A 103 12.55 -19.87 28.61
N GLU A 104 13.56 -19.60 27.80
CA GLU A 104 14.48 -18.47 27.93
C GLU A 104 13.76 -17.13 27.77
N GLU A 105 12.84 -17.03 26.81
CA GLU A 105 12.03 -15.83 26.57
C GLU A 105 10.97 -15.63 27.66
N LYS A 106 10.36 -16.71 28.18
CA LYS A 106 9.40 -16.64 29.30
C LYS A 106 10.04 -15.97 30.53
N VAL A 107 11.23 -16.41 30.91
CA VAL A 107 11.96 -15.91 32.08
C VAL A 107 12.45 -14.46 31.90
N ARG A 108 12.70 -14.03 30.65
CA ARG A 108 13.05 -12.64 30.33
C ARG A 108 11.84 -11.72 30.33
N ALA A 109 10.74 -12.16 29.72
CA ALA A 109 9.49 -11.39 29.62
C ALA A 109 8.89 -11.11 31.00
N ASP A 110 8.95 -12.06 31.93
CA ASP A 110 8.41 -11.89 33.29
C ASP A 110 9.27 -10.96 34.18
N ARG A 111 10.55 -10.74 33.83
CA ARG A 111 11.48 -9.92 34.64
C ARG A 111 11.58 -8.47 34.22
N TYR A 112 11.34 -8.16 32.95
CA TYR A 112 11.59 -6.82 32.41
C TYR A 112 10.46 -6.40 31.46
N GLN A 113 9.66 -5.40 31.88
CA GLN A 113 8.64 -4.81 31.00
C GLN A 113 9.22 -3.96 29.88
N LEU A 114 10.48 -3.51 30.02
CA LEU A 114 11.22 -2.74 29.03
C LEU A 114 12.60 -3.37 28.85
N THR A 115 12.95 -3.70 27.60
CA THR A 115 14.31 -4.12 27.25
C THR A 115 14.97 -3.01 26.46
N PHE A 116 16.07 -2.47 26.99
CA PHE A 116 16.92 -1.54 26.26
C PHE A 116 18.18 -2.29 25.82
N ALA A 117 18.46 -2.27 24.52
CA ALA A 117 19.67 -2.87 23.99
C ALA A 117 20.83 -1.88 24.11
N ILE A 118 22.02 -2.34 24.44
CA ILE A 118 23.25 -1.54 24.36
C ILE A 118 24.05 -2.08 23.18
N GLU A 119 24.31 -1.22 22.20
CA GLU A 119 25.07 -1.57 21.00
C GLU A 119 26.20 -0.54 20.82
N ASN A 120 27.45 -1.00 20.78
CA ASN A 120 28.65 -0.16 20.70
C ASN A 120 28.71 0.95 21.77
N GLY A 121 28.34 0.63 23.02
CA GLY A 121 28.33 1.59 24.14
C GLY A 121 27.21 2.63 24.09
N LYS A 122 26.28 2.54 23.13
CA LYS A 122 25.11 3.43 23.03
C LYS A 122 23.84 2.70 23.44
N LEU A 123 23.01 3.38 24.23
CA LEU A 123 21.68 2.91 24.59
C LEU A 123 20.77 2.99 23.36
N LYS A 124 20.29 1.85 22.89
CA LYS A 124 19.36 1.74 21.77
C LYS A 124 17.94 1.65 22.34
N ILE A 125 17.23 2.77 22.23
CA ILE A 125 15.81 2.85 22.56
C ILE A 125 15.02 2.21 21.41
N PRO A 126 14.06 1.31 21.70
CA PRO A 126 13.21 0.74 20.65
C PRO A 126 12.47 1.85 19.91
N ARG A 127 12.45 1.78 18.57
CA ARG A 127 11.84 2.81 17.71
C ARG A 127 10.30 2.81 17.74
N GLY A 128 9.68 1.81 18.37
CA GLY A 128 8.23 1.69 18.50
C GLY A 128 7.85 0.80 19.69
N LEU A 129 6.63 0.97 20.19
CA LEU A 129 6.05 0.13 21.26
C LEU A 129 5.67 -1.28 20.77
N ILE A 130 5.53 -1.46 19.46
CA ILE A 130 5.11 -2.69 18.77
C ILE A 130 6.19 -2.99 17.72
N GLN A 131 6.81 -4.17 17.79
CA GLN A 131 7.71 -4.77 16.79
C GLN A 131 6.99 -5.14 15.47
N GLY A 132 5.68 -5.39 15.48
CA GLY A 132 4.85 -5.60 14.29
C GLY A 132 4.96 -7.00 13.68
N LYS A 133 5.39 -8.01 14.44
CA LYS A 133 5.66 -9.36 13.91
C LYS A 133 4.41 -10.02 13.35
N LYS A 134 3.29 -9.92 14.06
CA LYS A 134 2.02 -10.53 13.61
C LYS A 134 1.50 -9.88 12.33
N ILE A 135 1.56 -8.55 12.23
CA ILE A 135 1.16 -7.83 11.02
C ILE A 135 2.09 -8.18 9.85
N GLN A 136 3.39 -8.28 10.08
CA GLN A 136 4.31 -8.68 9.03
C GLN A 136 3.98 -10.07 8.48
N THR A 137 3.68 -11.04 9.35
CA THR A 137 3.25 -12.39 8.94
C THR A 137 1.93 -12.37 8.18
N LEU A 138 0.95 -11.59 8.65
CA LEU A 138 -0.34 -11.42 7.96
C LEU A 138 -0.13 -10.87 6.55
N LEU A 139 0.61 -9.76 6.42
CA LEU A 139 0.87 -9.13 5.13
C LEU A 139 1.65 -10.06 4.21
N ALA A 140 2.66 -10.78 4.72
CA ALA A 140 3.38 -11.77 3.94
C ALA A 140 2.43 -12.82 3.33
N GLY A 141 1.46 -13.32 4.12
CA GLY A 141 0.44 -14.24 3.64
C GLY A 141 -0.49 -13.64 2.57
N LEU A 142 -0.96 -12.40 2.78
CA LEU A 142 -1.84 -11.71 1.83
C LEU A 142 -1.11 -11.33 0.52
N THR A 143 0.21 -11.17 0.55
CA THR A 143 1.01 -10.81 -0.64
C THR A 143 1.56 -12.00 -1.41
N VAL A 144 1.22 -13.24 -1.04
CA VAL A 144 1.63 -14.45 -1.79
C VAL A 144 1.31 -14.38 -3.28
N PRO A 145 0.15 -13.84 -3.74
CA PRO A 145 -0.14 -13.73 -5.17
C PRO A 145 0.88 -12.88 -5.95
N ALA A 146 1.54 -11.93 -5.29
CA ALA A 146 2.58 -11.09 -5.88
C ALA A 146 3.99 -11.69 -5.76
N HIS A 147 4.11 -12.92 -5.25
CA HIS A 147 5.39 -13.58 -5.06
C HIS A 147 6.10 -13.82 -6.39
N GLY A 148 7.35 -13.37 -6.50
CA GLY A 148 8.17 -13.51 -7.71
C GLY A 148 8.02 -12.36 -8.72
N LEU A 149 7.14 -11.39 -8.46
CA LEU A 149 7.09 -10.16 -9.26
C LEU A 149 8.27 -9.24 -8.89
N PRO A 150 9.09 -8.83 -9.87
CA PRO A 150 10.35 -8.11 -9.59
C PRO A 150 10.15 -6.62 -9.30
N ASP A 151 9.02 -6.04 -9.74
CA ASP A 151 8.76 -4.60 -9.68
C ASP A 151 7.26 -4.34 -9.44
N PHE A 152 6.94 -3.30 -8.67
CA PHE A 152 5.56 -2.84 -8.45
C PHE A 152 4.89 -2.29 -9.71
N ASP A 153 5.67 -1.96 -10.75
CA ASP A 153 5.14 -1.66 -12.08
C ASP A 153 4.57 -2.88 -12.81
N THR A 154 4.89 -4.09 -12.35
CA THR A 154 4.41 -5.35 -12.96
C THR A 154 3.17 -5.94 -12.29
N PHE A 155 2.63 -5.26 -11.28
CA PHE A 155 1.38 -5.63 -10.63
C PHE A 155 0.18 -5.45 -11.60
N CYS A 156 -1.00 -5.96 -11.22
CA CYS A 156 -2.22 -5.74 -12.00
C CYS A 156 -2.50 -4.26 -12.22
N LEU A 157 -2.21 -3.44 -11.19
CA LEU A 157 -2.12 -1.99 -11.29
C LEU A 157 -0.74 -1.54 -10.78
N PRO A 158 -0.02 -0.66 -11.51
CA PRO A 158 1.22 -0.07 -11.00
C PRO A 158 1.01 0.53 -9.61
N PHE A 159 1.95 0.26 -8.70
CA PHE A 159 1.82 0.65 -7.29
C PHE A 159 3.05 1.39 -6.75
N ARG A 160 2.83 2.35 -5.82
CA ARG A 160 3.91 3.01 -5.05
C ARG A 160 3.51 3.20 -3.58
N CYS A 161 4.39 2.88 -2.64
CA CYS A 161 4.17 3.13 -1.22
C CYS A 161 5.15 4.16 -0.64
N VAL A 162 4.70 4.90 0.38
CA VAL A 162 5.49 5.85 1.18
C VAL A 162 5.40 5.51 2.65
#